data_AF-K0W6P0-F1
#
_entry.id   AF-K0W6P0-F1
#
_cell.length_a   1.000
_cell.length_b   1.000
_cell.length_c   1.000
_cell.angle_alpha   90.00
_cell.angle_beta   90.00
_cell.angle_gamma   90.00
#
_symmetry.space_group_name_H-M   'P 1'
#
loop_
_entity.id
_entity.type
_entity.pdbx_description
1 polymer ?
#
loop_
_entity_poly.entity_id
_entity_poly.type
_entity_poly.pdbx_seq_one_letter_code
_entity_poly.pdbx_strand_id
1 'polypeptide(L)' 'MMFGWLDPGVLFAGPEFWEDTAITIPSPLHGLKADLVTGKTIEPGGSISVAALLGSQPVGLISPI' A
#
# COMPACT_ATOMS: atom_id res chain seq x y z
N MET A 1 19.79 -8.66 13.46
CA MET A 1 18.74 -7.92 12.74
C MET A 1 17.67 -8.94 12.41
N MET A 2 16.45 -8.76 12.92
CA MET A 2 15.36 -9.72 12.67
C MET A 2 14.48 -9.12 11.57
N PHE A 3 14.58 -9.66 10.36
CA PHE A 3 13.73 -9.29 9.24
C PHE A 3 12.33 -9.86 9.44
N GLY A 4 11.30 -9.03 9.31
CA GLY A 4 10.04 -9.46 8.71
C GLY A 4 9.01 -10.21 9.56
N TRP A 5 8.95 -10.04 10.89
CA TRP A 5 7.89 -10.66 11.70
C TRP A 5 6.96 -9.60 12.29
N LEU A 6 5.67 -9.77 12.06
CA LEU A 6 4.64 -9.03 12.79
C LEU A 6 4.53 -9.60 14.20
N ASP A 7 4.51 -8.72 15.20
CA ASP A 7 4.24 -9.14 16.57
C ASP A 7 2.83 -9.75 16.66
N PRO A 8 2.64 -10.81 17.47
CA PRO A 8 1.31 -11.38 17.69
C PRO A 8 0.29 -10.32 18.12
N GLY A 9 -0.81 -10.22 17.38
CA GLY A 9 -1.87 -9.23 17.62
C GLY A 9 -1.70 -7.91 16.87
N VAL A 10 -0.57 -7.70 16.18
CA VAL A 10 -0.38 -6.57 15.26
C VAL A 10 -0.99 -6.91 13.90
N LEU A 11 -1.78 -5.97 13.36
CA LEU A 11 -2.54 -6.18 12.12
C LEU A 11 -1.81 -5.71 10.85
N PHE A 12 -0.77 -4.89 10.98
CA PHE A 12 -0.03 -4.31 9.85
C PHE A 12 1.42 -4.04 10.20
N ALA A 13 2.28 -4.01 9.20
CA ALA A 13 3.71 -3.71 9.37
C ALA A 13 4.00 -2.26 8.98
N GLY A 14 5.02 -1.66 9.62
CA GLY A 14 5.48 -0.32 9.27
C GLY A 14 6.02 -0.23 7.84
N PRO A 15 6.19 0.99 7.29
CA PRO A 15 6.65 1.18 5.91
C PRO A 15 7.99 0.49 5.60
N GLU A 16 8.89 0.43 6.58
CA GLU A 16 10.22 -0.21 6.49
C GLU A 16 10.15 -1.71 6.20
N PHE A 17 9.08 -2.39 6.63
CA PHE A 17 8.87 -3.80 6.33
C PHE A 17 8.60 -4.03 4.84
N TRP A 18 8.00 -3.04 4.18
CA TRP A 18 7.54 -3.11 2.79
C TRP A 18 8.43 -2.33 1.83
N GLU A 19 9.60 -1.86 2.27
CA GLU A 19 10.40 -0.85 1.58
C GLU A 19 10.76 -1.23 0.14
N ASP A 20 10.92 -2.52 -0.15
CA ASP A 20 11.28 -3.10 -1.43
C ASP A 20 10.11 -3.81 -2.13
N THR A 21 8.92 -3.79 -1.54
CA THR A 21 7.75 -4.50 -2.05
C THR A 21 6.85 -3.56 -2.86
N ALA A 22 6.54 -3.97 -4.09
CA ALA A 22 5.65 -3.25 -4.99
C ALA A 22 4.61 -4.18 -5.63
N ILE A 23 3.45 -3.62 -5.97
CA ILE A 23 2.38 -4.31 -6.70
C ILE A 23 2.30 -3.72 -8.10
N THR A 24 2.29 -4.58 -9.12
CA THR A 24 2.02 -4.17 -10.49
C THR A 24 0.54 -3.80 -10.64
N ILE A 25 0.29 -2.60 -11.16
CA ILE A 25 -1.07 -2.08 -11.33
C ILE A 25 -1.54 -2.34 -12.76
N PRO A 26 -2.71 -2.99 -12.96
CA PRO A 26 -3.26 -3.20 -14.29
C PRO A 26 -3.63 -1.86 -14.94
N SER A 27 -3.48 -1.76 -16.26
CA SER A 27 -3.66 -0.50 -16.99
C SER A 27 -4.98 0.24 -16.77
N PRO A 28 -6.14 -0.41 -16.55
CA PRO A 28 -7.39 0.30 -16.24
C PRO A 28 -7.36 1.07 -14.91
N LEU A 29 -6.40 0.75 -14.04
CA LEU A 29 -6.21 1.40 -12.74
C LEU A 29 -5.06 2.42 -12.74
N HIS A 30 -4.45 2.72 -13.89
CA HIS A 30 -3.43 3.77 -14.01
C HIS A 30 -4.03 5.17 -13.82
N GLY A 31 -3.20 6.12 -13.41
CA GLY A 31 -3.58 7.51 -13.15
C GLY A 31 -4.21 7.70 -11.77
N LEU A 32 -4.74 8.89 -11.49
CA LEU A 32 -5.24 9.25 -10.16
C LEU A 32 -6.31 8.29 -9.65
N LYS A 33 -6.19 7.87 -8.39
CA LYS A 33 -7.13 7.03 -7.65
C LYS A 33 -7.37 7.59 -6.26
N ALA A 34 -8.52 7.25 -5.68
CA ALA A 34 -8.79 7.49 -4.28
C ALA A 34 -8.46 6.23 -3.46
N ASP A 35 -7.73 6.39 -2.36
CA ASP A 35 -7.74 5.42 -1.29
C ASP A 35 -8.88 5.75 -0.34
N LEU A 36 -9.94 4.94 -0.39
CA LEU A 36 -11.16 5.15 0.38
C LEU A 36 -10.97 4.91 1.88
N VAL A 37 -9.87 4.26 2.30
CA VAL A 37 -9.57 4.05 3.72
C VAL A 37 -8.99 5.31 4.35
N THR A 38 -8.05 5.98 3.66
CA THR A 38 -7.40 7.19 4.17
C THR A 38 -8.03 8.49 3.67
N GLY A 39 -8.87 8.42 2.64
CA GLY A 39 -9.41 9.58 1.94
C GLY A 39 -8.37 10.33 1.09
N LYS A 40 -7.16 9.78 0.95
CA LYS A 40 -6.09 10.40 0.14
C LYS A 40 -6.22 10.02 -1.31
N THR A 41 -5.80 10.92 -2.19
CA THR A 41 -5.54 10.58 -3.58
C THR A 41 -4.14 10.00 -3.74
N ILE A 42 -4.03 8.99 -4.58
CA ILE A 42 -2.77 8.36 -4.99
C ILE A 42 -2.69 8.37 -6.52
N GLU A 43 -1.50 8.39 -7.08
CA GLU A 43 -1.30 8.31 -8.53
C GLU A 43 -0.48 7.06 -8.88
N PRO A 44 -1.12 5.88 -8.90
CA PRO A 44 -0.46 4.67 -9.35
C PRO A 44 -0.09 4.78 -10.84
N GLY A 45 1.21 4.62 -11.12
CA GLY A 45 1.71 4.33 -12.45
C GLY A 45 1.54 2.83 -12.78
N GLY A 46 2.54 2.24 -13.44
CA GLY A 46 2.58 0.79 -13.68
C GLY A 46 2.78 -0.06 -12.43
N SER A 47 3.23 0.54 -11.33
CA SER A 47 3.39 -0.11 -10.03
C SER A 47 3.12 0.86 -8.88
N ILE A 48 2.82 0.31 -7.71
CA ILE A 48 2.68 1.07 -6.47
C ILE A 48 3.53 0.43 -5.37
N SER A 49 4.18 1.25 -4.56
CA SER A 49 4.87 0.80 -3.34
C SER A 49 3.85 0.31 -2.31
N VAL A 50 4.07 -0.88 -1.75
CA VAL A 50 3.21 -1.40 -0.68
C VAL A 50 3.39 -0.59 0.60
N ALA A 51 4.59 -0.08 0.88
CA ALA A 51 4.86 0.79 2.01
C ALA A 51 3.96 2.03 2.03
N ALA A 52 3.71 2.62 0.86
CA ALA A 52 2.85 3.79 0.70
C ALA A 52 1.36 3.51 0.97
N LEU A 53 0.92 2.25 0.83
CA LEU A 53 -0.48 1.84 1.01
C LEU A 53 -0.75 1.23 2.39
N LEU A 54 0.15 0.36 2.87
CA LEU A 54 -0.08 -0.51 4.02
C LEU A 54 0.81 -0.18 5.23
N GLY A 55 1.74 0.77 5.10
CA GLY A 55 2.67 1.12 6.18
C GLY A 55 2.00 1.69 7.44
N SER A 56 0.73 2.09 7.37
CA SER A 56 -0.05 2.62 8.49
C SER A 56 -1.37 1.88 8.73
N GLN A 57 -1.67 0.84 7.95
CA GLN A 57 -2.97 0.18 7.95
C GLN A 57 -2.90 -1.20 7.29
N PRO A 58 -3.75 -2.15 7.69
CA PRO A 58 -3.70 -3.52 7.16
C PRO A 58 -4.19 -3.65 5.72
N VAL A 59 -4.95 -2.68 5.21
CA VAL A 59 -5.60 -2.73 3.90
C VAL A 59 -5.71 -1.35 3.27
N GLY A 60 -5.56 -1.26 1.95
CA GLY A 60 -5.91 -0.09 1.14
C GLY A 60 -7.08 -0.42 0.21
N LEU A 61 -8.00 0.52 0.02
CA LEU A 61 -9.15 0.34 -0.89
C LEU A 61 -9.08 1.39 -1.99
N ILE A 62 -8.52 0.98 -3.13
CA ILE A 62 -8.25 1.87 -4.25
C ILE A 62 -9.43 1.85 -5.22
N SER A 63 -10.01 3.02 -5.51
CA SER A 63 -11.04 3.18 -6.53
C SER A 63 -10.64 4.20 -7.61
N PRO A 64 -11.18 4.06 -8.83
CA PRO A 64 -11.26 5.18 -9.76
C PRO A 64 -11.90 6.40 -9.10
N ILE A 65 -11.49 7.59 -9.55
CA ILE A 65 -12.17 8.86 -9.27
C ILE A 65 -13.07 9.18 -10.45
#